data_AF-A0A935V0I3-F1
#
_entry.id   AF-A0A935V0I3-F1
#
_cell.length_a   1.000
_cell.length_b   1.000
_cell.length_c   1.000
_cell.angle_alpha   90.00
_cell.angle_beta   90.00
_cell.angle_gamma   90.00
#
_symmetry.space_group_name_H-M   'P 1'
#
loop_
_entity.id
_entity.type
_entity.pdbx_description
1 polymer ?
#
loop_
_entity_poly.entity_id
_entity_poly.type
_entity_poly.pdbx_seq_one_letter_code
_entity_poly.pdbx_strand_id
1 'polypeptide(L)'
;MRGLMLGGLVTATLLFTLTALNLRGLIIRTTAPEGTFDAATPPEPPDYADPKHWSALPEREDAGDAAPIGVPRVNQQTAPVDVFYVHPTSYLGSGWNGPTTDAKLNQDTDWLSTNIQATAFNGCCAVYAPRYRQASGQSFYAPSADGDQAINLAYDDVRRAFAEFNRRRGPGRPFVLAGHS
;
A
#
# COMPACT_ATOMS: atom_id res chain seq x y z
N MET A 1 42.79 -2.01 23.88
CA MET A 1 41.34 -1.77 24.05
C MET A 1 40.59 -1.42 22.75
N ARG A 2 41.21 -0.84 21.71
CA ARG A 2 40.52 -0.55 20.43
C ARG A 2 40.13 -1.78 19.59
N GLY A 3 40.86 -2.89 19.68
CA GLY A 3 40.59 -4.11 18.87
C GLY A 3 39.39 -4.96 19.34
N LEU A 4 39.10 -5.02 20.65
CA LEU A 4 37.96 -5.78 21.18
C LEU A 4 36.61 -5.12 20.86
N MET A 5 36.55 -3.78 20.87
CA MET A 5 35.34 -3.02 20.53
C MET A 5 34.96 -3.20 19.05
N LEU A 6 35.93 -3.30 18.15
CA LEU A 6 35.68 -3.49 16.71
C LEU A 6 35.16 -4.91 16.40
N GLY A 7 35.70 -5.94 17.07
CA GLY A 7 35.27 -7.33 16.88
C GLY A 7 33.84 -7.59 17.38
N GLY A 8 33.45 -6.98 18.50
CA GLY A 8 32.08 -7.06 19.03
C GLY A 8 31.05 -6.35 18.16
N LEU A 9 31.42 -5.21 17.56
CA LEU A 9 30.53 -4.48 16.65
C LEU A 9 30.29 -5.27 15.35
N VAL A 10 31.35 -5.84 14.76
CA VAL A 10 31.25 -6.64 13.54
C VAL A 10 30.41 -7.91 13.76
N THR A 11 30.59 -8.61 14.88
CA THR A 11 29.77 -9.79 15.21
C THR A 11 28.31 -9.44 15.49
N ALA A 12 28.02 -8.33 16.16
CA ALA A 12 26.66 -7.85 16.35
C ALA A 12 25.98 -7.48 15.02
N THR A 13 26.69 -6.81 14.10
CA THR A 13 26.17 -6.49 12.77
C THR A 13 25.95 -7.74 11.91
N LEU A 14 26.84 -8.74 11.98
CA LEU A 14 26.68 -10.04 11.32
C LEU A 14 25.50 -10.83 11.88
N LEU A 15 25.30 -10.87 13.21
CA LEU A 15 24.14 -11.53 13.81
C LEU A 15 22.83 -10.83 13.44
N PHE A 16 22.81 -9.50 13.44
CA PHE A 16 21.64 -8.70 13.07
C PHE A 16 21.28 -8.87 11.59
N THR A 17 22.28 -8.89 10.70
CA THR A 17 22.07 -9.15 9.26
C THR A 17 21.62 -10.59 9.02
N LEU A 18 22.20 -11.60 9.68
CA LEU A 18 21.76 -13.00 9.57
C LEU A 18 20.35 -13.22 10.13
N THR A 19 19.95 -12.58 11.23
CA THR A 19 18.58 -12.64 11.75
C THR A 19 17.58 -11.90 10.85
N ALA A 20 17.94 -10.71 10.34
CA ALA A 20 17.14 -9.98 9.36
C ALA A 20 16.95 -10.76 8.03
N LEU A 21 17.99 -11.47 7.57
CA LEU A 21 17.94 -12.33 6.38
C LEU A 21 17.05 -13.58 6.60
N ASN A 22 16.99 -14.13 7.82
CA ASN A 22 16.12 -15.28 8.13
C ASN A 22 14.65 -14.88 8.35
N LEU A 23 14.37 -13.67 8.83
CA LEU A 23 13.00 -13.17 9.03
C LEU A 23 12.25 -12.97 7.71
N ARG A 24 12.93 -12.45 6.67
CA ARG A 24 12.32 -12.26 5.34
C ARG A 24 11.88 -13.59 4.72
N GLY A 25 12.75 -14.60 4.77
CA GLY A 25 12.44 -15.95 4.26
C GLY A 25 11.34 -16.64 5.07
N LEU A 26 11.28 -16.42 6.37
CA LEU A 26 10.22 -16.95 7.24
C LEU A 26 8.86 -16.32 6.93
N ILE A 27 8.79 -14.98 6.82
CA ILE A 27 7.56 -14.26 6.47
C ILE A 27 7.01 -14.76 5.13
N ILE A 28 7.85 -14.78 4.09
CA ILE A 28 7.46 -15.26 2.76
C ILE A 28 6.90 -16.69 2.82
N ARG A 29 7.50 -17.58 3.62
CA ARG A 29 7.00 -18.96 3.78
C ARG A 29 5.67 -19.03 4.52
N THR A 30 5.46 -18.19 5.53
CA THR A 30 4.22 -18.18 6.33
C THR A 30 3.06 -17.46 5.67
N THR A 31 3.32 -16.58 4.70
CA THR A 31 2.32 -15.78 3.98
C THR A 31 2.23 -16.18 2.50
N ALA A 32 2.85 -17.31 2.12
CA ALA A 32 2.73 -17.85 0.78
C ALA A 32 1.27 -18.28 0.58
N PRO A 33 0.65 -17.91 -0.56
CA PRO A 33 -0.68 -18.38 -0.89
C PRO A 33 -0.74 -19.91 -0.93
N GLU A 34 -1.80 -20.49 -0.36
CA GLU A 34 -2.06 -21.92 -0.48
C GLU A 34 -2.83 -22.22 -1.77
N GLY A 35 -2.40 -23.25 -2.51
CA GLY A 35 -3.08 -23.69 -3.72
C GLY A 35 -2.94 -22.73 -4.91
N THR A 36 -3.69 -23.03 -5.98
CA THR A 36 -3.74 -22.22 -7.21
C THR A 36 -4.67 -21.02 -7.04
N PHE A 37 -4.50 -20.00 -7.87
CA PHE A 37 -5.45 -18.89 -7.93
C PHE A 37 -6.82 -19.40 -8.40
N ASP A 38 -7.87 -19.07 -7.65
CA ASP A 38 -9.25 -19.37 -8.04
C ASP A 38 -9.96 -18.11 -8.52
N ALA A 39 -10.03 -17.96 -9.84
CA ALA A 39 -10.74 -16.85 -10.47
C ALA A 39 -12.26 -16.89 -10.26
N ALA A 40 -12.83 -18.03 -9.86
CA ALA A 40 -14.27 -18.17 -9.62
C ALA A 40 -14.70 -17.66 -8.23
N THR A 41 -13.77 -17.56 -7.28
CA THR A 41 -14.05 -17.15 -5.91
C THR A 41 -13.14 -16.02 -5.39
N PRO A 42 -12.94 -14.92 -6.15
CA PRO A 42 -12.13 -13.82 -5.66
C PRO A 42 -12.83 -13.12 -4.48
N PRO A 43 -12.07 -12.40 -3.62
CA PRO A 43 -12.69 -11.50 -2.65
C PRO A 43 -13.64 -10.52 -3.32
N GLU A 44 -14.65 -10.06 -2.59
CA GLU A 44 -15.67 -9.13 -3.11
C GLU A 44 -15.02 -7.89 -3.73
N PRO A 45 -15.42 -7.47 -4.95
CA PRO A 45 -14.85 -6.31 -5.60
C PRO A 45 -15.24 -5.02 -4.87
N PRO A 46 -14.30 -4.08 -4.65
CA PRO A 46 -14.61 -2.79 -4.04
C PRO A 46 -15.53 -1.94 -4.95
N ASP A 47 -16.40 -1.16 -4.32
CA ASP A 47 -17.21 -0.11 -4.95
C ASP A 47 -16.61 1.27 -4.67
N TYR A 48 -15.94 1.85 -5.66
CA TYR A 48 -15.25 3.13 -5.50
C TYR A 48 -16.17 4.35 -5.39
N ALA A 49 -17.48 4.21 -5.67
CA ALA A 49 -18.43 5.27 -5.33
C ALA A 49 -18.58 5.41 -3.80
N ASP A 50 -18.38 4.32 -3.06
CA ASP A 50 -18.42 4.30 -1.59
C ASP A 50 -17.08 4.78 -0.98
N PRO A 51 -17.08 5.86 -0.18
CA PRO A 51 -15.89 6.36 0.52
C PRO A 51 -15.14 5.33 1.37
N LYS A 52 -15.80 4.24 1.80
CA LYS A 52 -15.14 3.18 2.58
C LYS A 52 -14.09 2.40 1.78
N HIS A 53 -14.15 2.41 0.46
CA HIS A 53 -13.17 1.75 -0.41
C HIS A 53 -11.98 2.64 -0.75
N TRP A 54 -11.79 3.71 0.01
CA TRP A 54 -10.64 4.60 -0.09
C TRP A 54 -9.92 4.66 1.26
N SER A 55 -8.59 4.49 1.22
CA SER A 55 -7.69 4.72 2.34
C SER A 55 -7.52 6.22 2.60
N ALA A 56 -7.52 7.06 1.55
CA ALA A 56 -7.53 8.52 1.65
C ALA A 56 -8.54 9.17 0.70
N LEU A 57 -9.26 10.19 1.18
CA LEU A 57 -10.11 11.08 0.37
C LEU A 57 -10.00 12.53 0.87
N PRO A 58 -10.01 13.55 -0.01
CA PRO A 58 -9.88 14.96 0.39
C PRO A 58 -10.97 15.48 1.33
N GLU A 59 -12.15 14.87 1.28
CA GLU A 59 -13.31 15.29 2.08
C GLU A 59 -13.33 14.65 3.48
N ARG A 60 -12.37 13.79 3.82
CA ARG A 60 -12.31 13.03 5.07
C ARG A 60 -10.97 13.26 5.77
N GLU A 61 -11.00 13.49 7.08
CA GLU A 61 -9.78 13.43 7.88
C GLU A 61 -9.40 11.95 8.09
N ASP A 62 -8.23 11.55 7.58
CA ASP A 62 -7.71 10.19 7.68
C ASP A 62 -6.19 10.12 7.84
N ALA A 63 -5.64 8.91 7.83
CA ALA A 63 -4.22 8.69 8.06
C ALA A 63 -3.35 9.39 7.01
N GLY A 64 -3.89 9.68 5.81
CA GLY A 64 -3.23 10.42 4.75
C GLY A 64 -3.06 11.92 5.04
N ASP A 65 -3.70 12.48 6.06
CA ASP A 65 -3.63 13.92 6.40
C ASP A 65 -2.52 14.27 7.40
N ALA A 66 -1.73 13.29 7.83
CA ALA A 66 -0.65 13.53 8.76
C ALA A 66 0.41 14.48 8.16
N ALA A 67 1.02 15.28 9.02
CA ALA A 67 2.12 16.17 8.66
C ALA A 67 3.14 16.18 9.80
N PRO A 68 4.45 16.28 9.49
CA PRO A 68 5.46 16.50 10.52
C PRO A 68 5.19 17.77 11.31
N ILE A 69 5.62 17.80 12.57
CA ILE A 69 5.49 18.98 13.44
C ILE A 69 6.17 20.18 12.76
N GLY A 70 5.43 21.28 12.62
CA GLY A 70 5.92 22.52 12.01
C GLY A 70 5.87 22.54 10.48
N VAL A 71 5.40 21.48 9.82
CA VAL A 71 5.17 21.47 8.37
C VAL A 71 3.68 21.73 8.11
N PRO A 72 3.31 22.85 7.46
CA PRO A 72 1.91 23.11 7.14
C PRO A 72 1.42 22.15 6.05
N ARG A 73 0.18 21.67 6.19
CA ARG A 73 -0.59 21.01 5.12
C ARG A 73 -1.62 21.96 4.54
N VAL A 74 -1.96 21.77 3.27
CA VAL A 74 -3.05 22.51 2.64
C VAL A 74 -4.42 21.96 3.06
N ASN A 75 -5.47 22.77 2.91
CA ASN A 75 -6.83 22.23 2.91
C ASN A 75 -7.04 21.47 1.59
N GLN A 76 -7.09 20.14 1.67
CA GLN A 76 -7.19 19.25 0.52
C GLN A 76 -8.44 19.52 -0.34
N GLN A 77 -9.57 19.90 0.26
CA GLN A 77 -10.82 20.21 -0.47
C GLN A 77 -10.67 21.41 -1.40
N THR A 78 -9.69 22.28 -1.12
CA THR A 78 -9.40 23.48 -1.92
C THR A 78 -8.03 23.40 -2.61
N ALA A 79 -7.35 22.25 -2.56
CA ALA A 79 -6.04 22.12 -3.16
C ALA A 79 -6.11 22.30 -4.69
N PRO A 80 -5.10 22.92 -5.31
CA PRO A 80 -5.09 23.19 -6.75
C PRO A 80 -4.74 21.97 -7.63
N VAL A 81 -4.21 20.90 -7.05
CA VAL A 81 -3.77 19.68 -7.74
C VAL A 81 -4.32 18.46 -6.98
N ASP A 82 -4.64 17.40 -7.71
CA ASP A 82 -5.02 16.12 -7.10
C ASP A 82 -3.87 15.10 -7.20
N VAL A 83 -3.76 14.17 -6.26
CA VAL A 83 -2.87 13.01 -6.39
C VAL A 83 -3.68 11.73 -6.26
N PHE A 84 -3.53 10.84 -7.25
CA PHE A 84 -3.96 9.46 -7.15
C PHE A 84 -2.75 8.62 -6.74
N TYR A 85 -2.76 8.17 -5.49
CA TYR A 85 -1.66 7.44 -4.87
C TYR A 85 -2.00 5.95 -4.73
N VAL A 86 -1.21 5.09 -5.37
CA VAL A 86 -1.33 3.64 -5.28
C VAL A 86 -0.33 3.14 -4.23
N HIS A 87 -0.84 2.69 -3.09
CA HIS A 87 -0.01 2.14 -2.00
C HIS A 87 0.63 0.77 -2.38
N PRO A 88 1.70 0.31 -1.71
CA PRO A 88 2.19 -1.07 -1.86
C PRO A 88 1.26 -2.09 -1.18
N THR A 89 1.57 -3.38 -1.33
CA THR A 89 0.87 -4.44 -0.58
C THR A 89 1.27 -4.41 0.90
N SER A 90 0.27 -4.33 1.78
CA SER A 90 0.37 -4.55 3.23
C SER A 90 -0.19 -5.93 3.62
N TYR A 91 -0.60 -6.74 2.63
CA TYR A 91 -1.23 -8.03 2.85
C TYR A 91 -0.23 -9.13 3.21
N LEU A 92 -0.48 -9.75 4.37
CA LEU A 92 0.32 -10.83 4.95
C LEU A 92 -0.51 -12.10 5.20
N GLY A 93 -1.64 -12.27 4.51
CA GLY A 93 -2.45 -13.48 4.61
C GLY A 93 -2.00 -14.60 3.66
N SER A 94 -2.68 -15.74 3.73
CA SER A 94 -2.40 -16.96 2.95
C SER A 94 -3.22 -17.10 1.66
N GLY A 95 -3.96 -16.06 1.27
CA GLY A 95 -4.67 -16.01 -0.01
C GLY A 95 -3.83 -15.37 -1.12
N TRP A 96 -4.28 -15.48 -2.37
CA TRP A 96 -3.63 -14.77 -3.48
C TRP A 96 -3.90 -13.26 -3.47
N ASN A 97 -5.07 -12.83 -3.00
CA ASN A 97 -5.40 -11.42 -2.80
C ASN A 97 -6.05 -11.17 -1.44
N GLY A 98 -5.65 -10.09 -0.78
CA GLY A 98 -6.28 -9.59 0.44
C GLY A 98 -7.63 -8.92 0.17
N PRO A 99 -8.70 -9.23 0.92
CA PRO A 99 -10.00 -8.56 0.78
C PRO A 99 -9.95 -7.09 1.23
N THR A 100 -10.67 -6.20 0.54
CA THR A 100 -10.84 -4.81 1.00
C THR A 100 -11.75 -4.68 2.22
N THR A 101 -12.40 -5.77 2.64
CA THR A 101 -13.22 -5.86 3.86
C THR A 101 -12.42 -6.27 5.10
N ASP A 102 -11.14 -6.67 4.94
CA ASP A 102 -10.26 -6.99 6.06
C ASP A 102 -9.85 -5.70 6.80
N ALA A 103 -10.37 -5.54 8.01
CA ALA A 103 -10.12 -4.37 8.84
C ALA A 103 -8.64 -4.23 9.25
N LYS A 104 -7.94 -5.34 9.49
CA LYS A 104 -6.52 -5.32 9.87
C LYS A 104 -5.65 -4.92 8.69
N LEU A 105 -5.92 -5.50 7.51
CA LEU A 105 -5.25 -5.10 6.27
C LEU A 105 -5.43 -3.61 5.97
N ASN A 106 -6.67 -3.11 6.12
CA ASN A 106 -6.97 -1.71 5.90
C ASN A 106 -6.23 -0.81 6.91
N GLN A 107 -6.23 -1.17 8.19
CA GLN A 107 -5.48 -0.45 9.21
C GLN A 107 -3.97 -0.42 8.91
N ASP A 108 -3.39 -1.56 8.54
CA ASP A 108 -1.96 -1.64 8.17
C ASP A 108 -1.65 -0.78 6.95
N THR A 109 -2.54 -0.80 5.95
CA THR A 109 -2.41 0.04 4.75
C THR A 109 -2.44 1.52 5.11
N ASP A 110 -3.42 1.93 5.93
CA ASP A 110 -3.59 3.31 6.34
C ASP A 110 -2.33 3.82 7.08
N TRP A 111 -1.75 3.02 7.99
CA TRP A 111 -0.61 3.44 8.83
C TRP A 111 0.77 3.22 8.21
N LEU A 112 1.01 2.11 7.52
CA LEU A 112 2.35 1.75 7.03
C LEU A 112 2.60 2.27 5.61
N SER A 113 1.54 2.57 4.87
CA SER A 113 1.63 3.03 3.49
C SER A 113 1.11 4.44 3.33
N THR A 114 -0.19 4.66 3.51
CA THR A 114 -0.83 5.94 3.23
C THR A 114 -0.26 7.06 4.12
N ASN A 115 -0.17 6.83 5.43
CA ASN A 115 0.38 7.80 6.38
C ASN A 115 1.85 8.17 6.12
N ILE A 116 2.67 7.22 5.69
CA ILE A 116 4.12 7.44 5.54
C ILE A 116 4.44 8.01 4.17
N GLN A 117 3.75 7.57 3.13
CA GLN A 117 4.15 7.79 1.74
C GLN A 117 3.26 8.81 1.03
N ALA A 118 1.94 8.79 1.25
CA ALA A 118 1.01 9.71 0.60
C ALA A 118 1.11 11.14 1.17
N THR A 119 1.52 11.27 2.44
CA THR A 119 1.64 12.57 3.12
C THR A 119 2.69 13.49 2.51
N ALA A 120 3.59 12.96 1.67
CA ALA A 120 4.52 13.76 0.88
C ALA A 120 3.82 14.80 -0.03
N PHE A 121 2.55 14.57 -0.36
CA PHE A 121 1.75 15.44 -1.23
C PHE A 121 0.90 16.49 -0.48
N ASN A 122 0.87 16.45 0.87
CA ASN A 122 0.00 17.31 1.68
C ASN A 122 0.36 18.80 1.63
N GLY A 123 1.51 19.16 1.05
CA GLY A 123 1.90 20.55 0.82
C GLY A 123 1.23 21.22 -0.39
N CYS A 124 0.59 20.47 -1.28
CA CYS A 124 0.05 20.99 -2.54
C CYS A 124 -1.29 20.41 -2.97
N CYS A 125 -1.63 19.23 -2.48
CA CYS A 125 -2.42 18.32 -3.27
C CYS A 125 -3.54 17.66 -2.45
N ALA A 126 -4.63 17.33 -3.14
CA ALA A 126 -5.74 16.54 -2.62
C ALA A 126 -5.44 15.05 -2.84
N VAL A 127 -5.31 14.27 -1.77
CA VAL A 127 -4.89 12.87 -1.77
C VAL A 127 -6.07 11.93 -1.94
N TYR A 128 -6.01 11.13 -3.00
CA TYR A 128 -6.90 10.01 -3.25
C TYR A 128 -6.08 8.72 -3.21
N ALA A 129 -6.36 7.83 -2.26
CA ALA A 129 -5.70 6.53 -2.17
C ALA A 129 -6.76 5.42 -2.09
N PRO A 130 -6.90 4.56 -3.12
CA PRO A 130 -7.94 3.53 -3.12
C PRO A 130 -7.54 2.31 -2.28
N ARG A 131 -8.52 1.61 -1.73
CA ARG A 131 -8.37 0.24 -1.25
C ARG A 131 -8.67 -0.71 -2.41
N TYR A 132 -7.78 -1.65 -2.68
CA TYR A 132 -7.95 -2.64 -3.75
C TYR A 132 -7.59 -4.02 -3.23
N ARG A 133 -8.01 -5.08 -3.93
CA ARG A 133 -7.69 -6.46 -3.53
C ARG A 133 -6.21 -6.73 -3.75
N GLN A 134 -5.42 -6.55 -2.69
CA GLN A 134 -3.96 -6.50 -2.78
C GLN A 134 -3.38 -7.87 -3.09
N ALA A 135 -2.60 -8.00 -4.17
CA ALA A 135 -1.89 -9.24 -4.46
C ALA A 135 -0.92 -9.58 -3.32
N SER A 136 -0.82 -10.86 -2.97
CA SER A 136 0.16 -11.35 -2.01
C SER A 136 1.57 -11.00 -2.46
N GLY A 137 2.45 -10.66 -1.51
CA GLY A 137 3.87 -10.40 -1.76
C GLY A 137 4.56 -11.53 -2.54
N GLN A 138 4.09 -12.78 -2.39
CA GLN A 138 4.59 -13.93 -3.14
C GLN A 138 4.51 -13.72 -4.66
N SER A 139 3.48 -13.03 -5.14
CA SER A 139 3.27 -12.74 -6.57
C SER A 139 4.45 -11.95 -7.18
N PHE A 140 5.17 -11.18 -6.36
CA PHE A 140 6.31 -10.37 -6.79
C PHE A 140 7.66 -11.07 -6.52
N TYR A 141 7.78 -11.81 -5.41
CA TYR A 141 9.04 -12.46 -5.01
C TYR A 141 9.26 -13.83 -5.66
N ALA A 142 8.19 -14.52 -6.04
CA ALA A 142 8.21 -15.81 -6.73
C ALA A 142 7.16 -15.82 -7.86
N PRO A 143 7.49 -15.20 -9.01
CA PRO A 143 6.57 -15.08 -10.14
C PRO A 143 6.01 -16.43 -10.59
N SER A 144 4.71 -16.45 -10.89
CA SER A 144 3.96 -17.64 -11.31
C SER A 144 2.68 -17.19 -12.03
N ALA A 145 2.04 -18.10 -12.78
CA ALA A 145 0.78 -17.80 -13.46
C ALA A 145 -0.33 -17.39 -12.46
N ASP A 146 -0.37 -17.99 -11.27
CA ASP A 146 -1.30 -17.63 -10.20
C ASP A 146 -1.00 -16.23 -9.64
N GLY A 147 0.29 -15.90 -9.46
CA GLY A 147 0.72 -14.56 -9.06
C GLY A 147 0.37 -13.49 -10.10
N ASP A 148 0.52 -13.80 -11.38
CA ASP A 148 0.12 -12.89 -12.47
C ASP A 148 -1.39 -12.63 -12.46
N GLN A 149 -2.20 -13.67 -12.21
CA GLN A 149 -3.66 -13.53 -12.06
C GLN A 149 -4.02 -12.66 -10.84
N ALA A 150 -3.33 -12.85 -9.72
CA ALA A 150 -3.51 -12.02 -8.53
C ALA A 150 -3.16 -10.55 -8.77
N ILE A 151 -2.06 -10.29 -9.48
CA ILE A 151 -1.65 -8.93 -9.89
C ILE A 151 -2.67 -8.32 -10.85
N ASN A 152 -3.17 -9.08 -11.82
CA ASN A 152 -4.18 -8.60 -12.77
C ASN A 152 -5.49 -8.21 -12.06
N LEU A 153 -5.93 -9.00 -11.07
CA LEU A 153 -7.09 -8.67 -10.26
C LEU A 153 -6.90 -7.35 -9.48
N ALA A 154 -5.73 -7.18 -8.86
CA ALA A 154 -5.38 -5.95 -8.14
C ALA A 154 -5.31 -4.74 -9.09
N TYR A 155 -4.73 -4.93 -10.28
CA TYR A 155 -4.65 -3.90 -11.32
C TYR A 155 -6.04 -3.45 -11.79
N ASP A 156 -6.96 -4.39 -12.01
CA ASP A 156 -8.33 -4.05 -12.42
C ASP A 156 -9.05 -3.19 -11.38
N ASP A 157 -8.82 -3.46 -10.09
CA ASP A 157 -9.32 -2.62 -9.01
C ASP A 157 -8.71 -1.21 -9.04
N VAL A 158 -7.39 -1.09 -9.18
CA VAL A 158 -6.71 0.22 -9.30
C VAL A 158 -7.21 0.99 -10.53
N ARG A 159 -7.44 0.31 -11.65
CA ARG A 159 -8.00 0.91 -12.87
C ARG A 159 -9.42 1.43 -12.65
N ARG A 160 -10.28 0.66 -11.96
CA ARG A 160 -11.65 1.11 -11.60
C ARG A 160 -11.63 2.28 -10.61
N ALA A 161 -10.72 2.26 -9.65
CA ALA A 161 -10.51 3.38 -8.74
C ALA A 161 -10.05 4.64 -9.47
N PHE A 162 -9.12 4.51 -10.41
CA PHE A 162 -8.65 5.64 -11.20
C PHE A 162 -9.78 6.26 -12.05
N ALA A 163 -10.66 5.43 -12.62
CA ALA A 163 -11.82 5.91 -13.35
C ALA A 163 -12.76 6.74 -12.46
N GLU A 164 -12.99 6.28 -11.22
CA GLU A 164 -13.81 6.99 -10.24
C GLU A 164 -13.12 8.26 -9.71
N PHE A 165 -11.81 8.21 -9.45
CA PHE A 165 -11.00 9.38 -9.17
C PHE A 165 -11.15 10.44 -10.27
N ASN A 166 -11.04 10.03 -11.53
CA ASN A 166 -11.19 10.91 -12.68
C ASN A 166 -12.61 11.51 -12.77
N ARG A 167 -13.63 10.76 -12.37
CA ARG A 167 -15.01 11.26 -12.26
C ARG A 167 -15.16 12.27 -11.13
N ARG A 168 -14.57 12.02 -9.95
CA ARG A 168 -14.64 12.87 -8.75
C ARG A 168 -13.95 14.21 -8.95
N ARG A 169 -12.72 14.21 -9.47
CA ARG A 169 -11.95 15.44 -9.73
C ARG A 169 -12.59 16.32 -10.80
N GLY A 170 -13.31 15.73 -11.76
CA GLY A 170 -13.87 16.46 -12.90
C GLY A 170 -12.80 16.93 -13.92
N PRO A 171 -13.23 17.50 -15.05
CA PRO A 171 -12.32 17.88 -16.12
C PRO A 171 -11.45 19.09 -15.75
N GLY A 172 -10.25 19.17 -16.32
CA GLY A 172 -9.40 20.37 -16.29
C GLY A 172 -8.52 20.55 -15.05
N ARG A 173 -8.73 19.78 -13.97
CA ARG A 173 -7.80 19.77 -12.83
C ARG A 173 -6.51 19.01 -13.16
N PRO A 174 -5.32 19.56 -12.88
CA PRO A 174 -4.07 18.81 -13.00
C PRO A 174 -4.01 17.73 -11.91
N PHE A 175 -3.39 16.59 -12.22
CA PHE A 175 -3.18 15.54 -11.24
C PHE A 175 -1.82 14.87 -11.36
N VAL A 176 -1.40 14.26 -10.27
CA VAL A 176 -0.23 13.38 -10.17
C VAL A 176 -0.71 11.94 -10.04
N LEU A 177 -0.08 11.03 -10.79
CA LEU A 177 -0.18 9.59 -10.55
C LEU A 177 1.09 9.17 -9.80
N ALA A 178 0.93 8.63 -8.59
CA ALA A 178 2.04 8.22 -7.75
C ALA A 178 1.83 6.79 -7.24
N GLY A 179 2.92 6.10 -6.99
CA GLY A 179 2.95 4.80 -6.31
C GLY A 179 4.35 4.51 -5.81
N HIS A 180 4.48 3.60 -4.85
CA HIS A 180 5.76 3.31 -4.20
C HIS A 180 5.87 1.84 -3.80
N SER A 181 7.08 1.27 -3.94
CA SER A 181 7.51 0.00 -3.34
C SER A 181 9.03 -0.15 -3.36
#